data_AF-A0A9X2J6B4-F1
#
_entry.id   AF-A0A9X2J6B4-F1
#
_cell.length_a   1.000
_cell.length_b   1.000
_cell.length_c   1.000
_cell.angle_alpha   90.00
_cell.angle_beta   90.00
_cell.angle_gamma   90.00
#
_symmetry.space_group_name_H-M   'P 1'
#
loop_
_entity.id
_entity.type
_entity.pdbx_description
1 polymer ?
#
loop_
_entity_poly.entity_id
_entity_poly.type
_entity_poly.pdbx_seq_one_letter_code
_entity_poly.pdbx_strand_id
1 'polypeptide(L)'
;MTQLYGHKWTSQHRLYDSEEAERNGVYSEDFMLWARKTRNLSDKDWARGMENIEYRNTEAARNDETSWPPNYAEFLGFCLPAPGSAAHKDFKPLALPDKNAQVRARKSGESELAKMRGMFDL
;
A
#
# COMPACT_ATOMS: atom_id res chain seq x y z
N MET A 1 15.32 32.62 8.72
CA MET A 1 14.25 31.62 8.90
C MET A 1 13.16 32.23 9.74
N THR A 2 12.02 32.52 9.15
CA THR A 2 10.87 33.11 9.84
C THR A 2 10.18 32.02 10.65
N GLN A 3 10.16 32.16 11.97
CA GLN A 3 9.58 31.17 12.89
C GLN A 3 8.06 31.11 12.68
N LEU A 4 7.55 29.94 12.29
CA LEU A 4 6.12 29.72 11.99
C LEU A 4 5.24 29.63 13.26
N TYR A 5 5.85 29.43 14.43
CA TYR A 5 5.16 29.32 15.73
C TYR A 5 6.01 30.01 16.81
N GLY A 6 5.37 30.79 17.70
CA GLY A 6 6.03 31.65 18.70
C GLY A 6 6.80 30.93 19.82
N HIS A 7 6.92 29.60 19.75
CA HIS A 7 7.78 28.80 20.61
C HIS A 7 8.80 28.06 19.75
N LYS A 8 10.10 28.15 20.10
CA LYS A 8 11.14 27.31 19.52
C LYS A 8 10.76 25.87 19.88
N TRP A 9 10.42 25.06 18.87
CA TRP A 9 10.19 23.63 19.07
C TRP A 9 11.50 23.03 19.60
N THR A 10 11.47 22.60 20.86
CA THR A 10 12.57 21.89 21.52
C THR A 10 12.28 20.41 21.42
N SER A 11 13.20 19.64 20.83
CA SER A 11 13.05 18.19 20.79
C SER A 11 13.10 17.66 22.22
N GLN A 12 12.33 16.60 22.53
CA GLN A 12 12.37 15.98 23.86
C GLN A 12 13.74 15.34 24.17
N HIS A 13 14.60 15.21 23.17
CA HIS A 13 15.87 14.52 23.26
C HIS A 13 17.02 15.54 23.34
N ARG A 14 17.53 15.75 24.55
CA ARG A 14 18.54 16.77 24.91
C ARG A 14 19.81 16.78 24.04
N LEU A 15 20.12 15.68 23.36
CA LEU A 15 21.23 15.55 22.41
C LEU A 15 21.06 16.41 21.15
N TYR A 16 19.84 16.58 20.65
CA TYR A 16 19.56 17.28 19.39
C TYR A 16 19.18 18.76 19.61
N ASP A 17 19.02 19.19 20.86
CA ASP A 17 18.72 20.57 21.26
C ASP A 17 19.96 21.38 21.65
N SER A 18 21.15 20.80 21.52
CA SER A 18 22.40 21.52 21.79
C SER A 18 22.76 22.44 20.60
N GLU A 19 23.29 23.63 20.88
CA GLU A 19 23.80 24.54 19.83
C GLU A 19 24.87 23.87 18.97
N GLU A 20 25.58 22.90 19.52
CA GLU A 20 26.63 22.14 18.83
C GLU A 20 26.04 21.15 17.82
N ALA A 21 24.94 20.47 18.17
CA ALA A 21 24.18 19.63 17.24
C ALA A 21 23.54 20.46 16.11
N GLU A 22 23.02 21.65 16.43
CA GLU A 22 22.46 22.59 15.45
C GLU A 22 23.52 23.07 14.45
N ARG A 23 24.74 23.40 14.91
CA ARG A 23 25.88 23.81 14.06
C ARG A 23 26.42 22.66 13.20
N ASN A 24 26.42 21.44 13.73
CA ASN A 24 26.95 20.26 13.05
C ASN A 24 25.92 19.57 12.13
N GLY A 25 24.68 20.07 12.08
CA GLY A 25 23.61 19.47 11.26
C GLY A 25 23.21 18.07 11.72
N VAL A 26 23.32 17.78 13.02
CA VAL A 26 23.00 16.46 13.57
C VAL A 26 21.49 16.33 13.74
N TYR A 27 20.87 15.50 12.90
CA TYR A 27 19.47 15.16 13.01
C TYR A 27 19.22 13.99 13.97
N SER A 28 18.02 13.93 14.54
CA SER A 28 17.61 12.80 15.34
C SER A 28 17.54 11.51 14.52
N GLU A 29 17.82 10.37 15.17
CA GLU A 29 17.63 9.05 14.56
C GLU A 29 16.19 8.88 14.04
N ASP A 30 15.20 9.37 14.80
CA ASP A 30 13.80 9.36 14.39
C ASP A 30 13.58 10.19 13.13
N PHE A 31 14.10 11.42 13.06
CA PHE A 31 13.98 12.24 11.86
C PHE A 31 14.62 11.55 10.64
N MET A 32 15.81 10.98 10.82
CA MET A 32 16.50 10.24 9.77
C MET A 32 15.73 9.00 9.33
N LEU A 33 15.08 8.30 10.28
CA LEU A 33 14.21 7.17 9.99
C LEU A 33 13.00 7.62 9.17
N TRP A 34 12.31 8.69 9.58
CA TRP A 34 11.19 9.27 8.84
C TRP A 34 11.61 9.64 7.42
N ALA A 35 12.69 10.41 7.26
CA ALA A 35 13.20 10.81 5.94
C ALA A 35 13.52 9.61 5.04
N ARG A 36 14.08 8.54 5.59
CA ARG A 36 14.35 7.30 4.83
C ARG A 36 13.07 6.56 4.46
N LYS A 37 12.09 6.50 5.36
CA LYS A 37 10.85 5.75 5.18
C LYS A 37 9.87 6.45 4.23
N THR A 38 9.87 7.78 4.21
CA THR A 38 9.00 8.59 3.35
C THR A 38 9.63 9.00 2.02
N ARG A 39 10.91 8.67 1.79
CA ARG A 39 11.68 9.02 0.58
C ARG A 39 10.98 8.66 -0.74
N ASN A 40 10.24 7.56 -0.77
CA ASN A 40 9.63 7.03 -1.98
C ASN A 40 8.18 7.50 -2.19
N LEU A 41 7.65 8.33 -1.29
CA LEU A 41 6.31 8.88 -1.44
C LEU A 41 6.31 9.97 -2.51
N SER A 42 5.30 9.94 -3.37
CA SER A 42 5.05 11.05 -4.30
C SER A 42 4.37 12.22 -3.58
N ASP A 43 4.40 13.41 -4.17
CA ASP A 43 3.68 14.58 -3.64
C ASP A 43 2.18 14.30 -3.43
N LYS A 44 1.58 13.45 -4.28
CA LYS A 44 0.18 13.03 -4.16
C LYS A 44 -0.07 12.14 -2.94
N ASP A 45 0.86 11.25 -2.62
CA ASP A 45 0.75 10.38 -1.46
C ASP A 45 0.97 11.17 -0.17
N TRP A 46 1.86 12.16 -0.20
CA TRP A 46 2.03 13.13 0.88
C TRP A 46 0.78 13.96 1.13
N ALA A 47 0.17 14.52 0.08
CA ALA A 47 -1.07 15.27 0.19
C ALA A 47 -2.18 14.43 0.83
N ARG A 48 -2.35 13.18 0.37
CA ARG A 48 -3.31 12.22 0.96
C ARG A 48 -3.02 11.94 2.43
N GLY A 49 -1.75 11.72 2.78
CA GLY A 49 -1.34 11.46 4.16
C GLY A 49 -1.68 12.63 5.09
N MET A 50 -1.44 13.87 4.63
CA MET A 50 -1.75 15.09 5.39
C MET A 50 -3.25 15.31 5.55
N GLU A 51 -4.06 15.13 4.49
CA GLU A 51 -5.52 15.25 4.56
C GLU A 51 -6.12 14.27 5.60
N ASN A 52 -5.66 13.01 5.58
CA ASN A 52 -6.10 11.99 6.54
C ASN A 52 -5.71 12.33 7.99
N ILE A 53 -4.51 12.91 8.18
CA ILE A 53 -4.04 13.41 9.47
C ILE A 53 -4.94 14.53 9.99
N GLU A 54 -5.23 15.51 9.14
CA GLU A 54 -6.04 16.67 9.51
C GLU A 54 -7.44 16.22 9.89
N TYR A 55 -8.03 15.33 9.10
CA TYR A 55 -9.32 14.71 9.42
C TYR A 55 -9.30 14.03 10.79
N ARG A 56 -8.31 13.17 11.08
CA ARG A 56 -8.21 12.51 12.38
C ARG A 56 -8.01 13.48 13.54
N ASN A 57 -7.23 14.54 13.35
CA ASN A 57 -7.03 15.57 14.37
C ASN A 57 -8.33 16.31 14.67
N THR A 58 -9.14 16.60 13.65
CA THR A 58 -10.46 17.21 13.87
C THR A 58 -11.40 16.30 14.64
N GLU A 59 -11.40 14.99 14.36
CA GLU A 59 -12.21 14.01 15.10
C GLU A 59 -11.69 13.81 16.54
N ALA A 60 -10.37 13.74 16.73
CA ALA A 60 -9.76 13.59 18.04
C ALA A 60 -10.02 14.81 18.94
N ALA A 61 -9.93 16.03 18.38
CA ALA A 61 -10.26 17.27 19.08
C ALA A 61 -11.74 17.34 19.49
N ARG A 62 -12.65 16.75 18.71
CA ARG A 62 -14.08 16.63 19.08
C ARG A 62 -14.31 15.67 20.24
N ASN A 63 -13.48 14.64 20.34
CA ASN A 63 -13.60 13.59 21.35
C ASN A 63 -12.72 13.81 22.60
N ASP A 64 -12.07 14.98 22.71
CA ASP A 64 -11.10 15.33 23.77
C ASP A 64 -9.94 14.30 23.88
N GLU A 65 -9.64 13.62 22.78
CA GLU A 65 -8.55 12.64 22.70
C GLU A 65 -7.28 13.32 22.19
N THR A 66 -6.19 13.21 22.95
CA THR A 66 -4.86 13.64 22.48
C THR A 66 -4.19 12.48 21.75
N SER A 67 -4.48 12.32 20.45
CA SER A 67 -3.91 11.26 19.60
C SER A 67 -2.91 11.82 18.58
N TRP A 68 -2.01 12.71 19.04
CA TRP A 68 -1.00 13.35 18.20
C TRP A 68 0.38 13.31 18.87
N PRO A 69 1.49 13.03 18.15
CA PRO A 69 1.63 12.75 16.72
C PRO A 69 1.57 11.25 16.35
N PRO A 70 1.23 10.91 15.09
CA PRO A 70 1.27 9.54 14.59
C PRO A 70 2.70 9.02 14.49
N ASN A 71 2.87 7.71 14.58
CA ASN A 71 4.16 7.08 14.26
C ASN A 71 4.37 7.00 12.73
N TYR A 72 5.61 6.73 12.28
CA TYR A 72 5.93 6.71 10.85
C TYR A 72 5.15 5.64 10.07
N ALA A 73 4.80 4.51 10.70
CA ALA A 73 4.09 3.42 10.05
C ALA A 73 2.61 3.78 9.85
N GLU A 74 2.00 4.44 10.84
CA GLU A 74 0.65 5.01 10.73
C GLU A 74 0.58 6.05 9.63
N PHE A 75 1.57 6.96 9.57
CA PHE A 75 1.63 7.96 8.51
C PHE A 75 1.74 7.34 7.11
N LEU A 76 2.60 6.33 6.94
CA LEU A 76 2.68 5.59 5.68
C LEU A 76 1.35 4.94 5.31
N GLY A 77 0.62 4.39 6.29
CA GLY A 77 -0.72 3.86 6.09
C GLY A 77 -1.70 4.89 5.54
N PHE A 78 -1.62 6.16 5.98
CA PHE A 78 -2.45 7.24 5.47
C PHE A 78 -2.04 7.73 4.07
N CYS A 79 -0.76 7.59 3.73
CA CYS A 79 -0.25 8.01 2.42
C CYS A 79 -0.69 7.04 1.31
N LEU A 80 -0.84 5.76 1.63
CA LEU A 80 -1.23 4.76 0.65
C LEU A 80 -2.74 4.83 0.35
N PRO A 81 -3.17 4.54 -0.89
CA PRO A 81 -4.58 4.41 -1.16
C PRO A 81 -5.16 3.30 -0.29
N ALA A 82 -6.41 3.47 0.16
CA ALA A 82 -7.12 2.41 0.87
C ALA A 82 -6.96 1.11 0.08
N PRO A 83 -6.62 -0.02 0.73
CA PRO A 83 -6.53 -1.30 0.03
C PRO A 83 -7.86 -1.45 -0.70
N GLY A 84 -7.79 -1.43 -2.03
CA GLY A 84 -8.99 -1.52 -2.85
C GLY A 84 -9.80 -2.69 -2.34
N SER A 85 -11.13 -2.54 -2.27
CA SER A 85 -12.00 -3.67 -1.93
C SER A 85 -11.54 -4.83 -2.81
N ALA A 86 -10.94 -5.85 -2.20
CA ALA A 86 -10.76 -7.13 -2.84
C ALA A 86 -12.15 -7.75 -2.89
N ALA A 87 -13.07 -7.10 -3.62
CA ALA A 87 -14.32 -7.66 -4.04
C ALA A 87 -13.93 -9.02 -4.60
N HIS A 88 -14.43 -10.07 -3.95
CA HIS A 88 -14.15 -11.45 -4.31
C HIS A 88 -14.16 -11.54 -5.83
N LYS A 89 -13.05 -11.95 -6.44
CA LYS A 89 -13.03 -12.19 -7.89
C LYS A 89 -14.25 -13.05 -8.17
N ASP A 90 -15.12 -12.61 -9.09
CA ASP A 90 -16.29 -13.38 -9.48
C ASP A 90 -15.81 -14.79 -9.82
N PHE A 91 -16.10 -15.73 -8.93
CA PHE A 91 -15.88 -17.12 -9.21
C PHE A 91 -16.87 -17.47 -10.30
N LYS A 92 -16.38 -17.63 -11.52
CA LYS A 92 -17.18 -18.25 -12.57
C LYS A 92 -17.59 -19.61 -12.02
N PRO A 93 -18.89 -19.87 -11.78
CA PRO A 93 -19.30 -21.18 -11.31
C PRO A 93 -18.77 -22.20 -12.32
N LEU A 94 -18.23 -23.31 -11.82
CA LEU A 94 -17.88 -24.47 -12.63
C LEU A 94 -19.15 -24.87 -13.37
N ALA A 95 -19.31 -24.38 -14.60
CA ALA A 95 -20.44 -24.74 -15.44
C ALA A 95 -20.38 -26.25 -15.62
N LEU A 96 -21.52 -26.93 -15.43
CA LEU A 96 -21.65 -28.33 -15.77
C LEU A 96 -21.10 -28.51 -17.20
N PRO A 97 -20.16 -29.44 -17.43
CA PRO A 97 -19.57 -29.62 -18.74
C PRO A 97 -20.67 -29.87 -19.77
N ASP A 98 -20.64 -29.13 -20.90
CA ASP A 98 -21.56 -29.39 -22.00
C ASP A 98 -21.31 -30.80 -22.53
N LYS A 99 -22.20 -31.74 -22.17
CA LYS A 99 -22.13 -33.14 -22.60
C LYS A 99 -22.10 -33.26 -24.12
N ASN A 100 -22.74 -32.35 -24.85
CA ASN A 100 -22.73 -32.36 -26.31
C ASN A 100 -21.38 -31.89 -26.87
N ALA A 101 -20.70 -30.95 -26.22
CA ALA A 101 -19.34 -30.57 -26.57
C ALA A 101 -18.35 -31.71 -26.30
N GLN A 102 -18.49 -32.43 -25.19
CA GLN A 102 -17.65 -33.59 -24.88
C GLN A 102 -17.80 -34.73 -25.88
N VAL A 103 -19.04 -35.05 -26.28
CA VAL A 103 -19.30 -36.09 -27.30
C VAL A 103 -18.72 -35.70 -28.66
N ARG A 104 -18.80 -34.42 -29.04
CA ARG A 104 -18.18 -33.91 -30.28
C ARG A 104 -16.66 -34.04 -30.25
N ALA A 105 -16.02 -33.61 -29.15
CA ALA A 105 -14.57 -33.72 -28.97
C ALA A 105 -14.09 -35.18 -28.96
N ARG A 106 -14.89 -36.09 -28.38
CA ARG A 106 -14.57 -37.53 -28.38
C ARG A 106 -14.60 -38.11 -29.79
N LYS A 107 -15.65 -37.81 -30.57
CA LYS A 107 -15.76 -38.27 -31.97
C LYS A 107 -14.65 -37.72 -32.85
N SER A 108 -14.27 -36.45 -32.68
CA SER A 108 -13.15 -35.88 -33.46
C SER A 108 -11.83 -36.57 -33.10
N GLY A 109 -11.57 -36.81 -31.82
CA GLY A 109 -10.40 -37.55 -31.35
C GLY A 109 -10.36 -39.00 -31.86
N GLU A 110 -11.50 -39.71 -31.84
CA GLU A 110 -11.61 -41.06 -32.41
C GLU A 110 -11.27 -41.06 -33.92
N SER A 111 -11.70 -40.03 -34.66
CA SER A 111 -11.41 -39.90 -36.09
C SER A 111 -9.94 -39.59 -36.39
N GLU A 112 -9.30 -38.76 -35.56
CA GLU A 112 -7.87 -38.44 -35.71
C GLU A 112 -6.99 -39.62 -35.33
N LEU A 113 -7.32 -40.33 -34.25
CA LEU A 113 -6.62 -41.56 -33.86
C LEU A 113 -6.74 -42.64 -34.94
N ALA A 114 -7.90 -42.79 -35.57
CA ALA A 114 -8.07 -43.72 -36.68
C ALA A 114 -7.19 -43.35 -37.89
N LYS A 115 -7.09 -42.05 -38.22
CA LYS A 115 -6.19 -41.55 -39.27
C LYS A 115 -4.73 -41.80 -38.95
N MET A 116 -4.30 -41.50 -37.72
CA MET A 116 -2.92 -41.73 -37.27
C MET A 116 -2.57 -43.22 -37.28
N ARG A 117 -3.49 -44.09 -36.84
CA ARG A 117 -3.27 -45.53 -36.84
C ARG A 117 -3.07 -46.08 -38.26
N GLY A 118 -3.87 -45.62 -39.22
CA GLY A 118 -3.71 -45.97 -40.64
C GLY A 118 -2.43 -45.42 -41.29
N MET A 119 -1.71 -44.48 -40.66
CA MET A 119 -0.38 -44.03 -41.13
C MET A 119 0.75 -44.98 -40.71
N PHE A 120 0.54 -45.85 -39.72
CA PHE A 120 1.55 -46.78 -39.22
C PHE A 120 1.37 -48.22 -39.73
N ASP A 121 0.29 -48.51 -40.46
CA ASP A 121 0.02 -49.83 -41.07
C ASP A 121 0.58 -49.94 -42.52
N LEU A 122 1.80 -49.41 -42.77
CA LEU A 122 2.58 -49.58 -44.02
C LEU A 122 3.63 -50.70 -43.87
#